data_AF-W9E8Y3-F1
#
_entry.id   AF-W9E8Y3-F1
#
_cell.length_a   1.000
_cell.length_b   1.000
_cell.length_c   1.000
_cell.angle_alpha   90.00
_cell.angle_beta   90.00
_cell.angle_gamma   90.00
#
_symmetry.space_group_name_H-M   'P 1'
#
loop_
_entity.id
_entity.type
_entity.pdbx_description
1 polymer ?
#
loop_
_entity_poly.entity_id
_entity_poly.type
_entity_poly.pdbx_seq_one_letter_code
_entity_poly.pdbx_strand_id
1 'polypeptide(L)'
;MSNKYISASEINQYLYCPYQWYYEKKYGHKYINELREKNGKNYEFSNFKKGIEYHEKYYRDIVRLKYKKIAIAILIVTALIAMIIGLLK
;
A
#
# COMPACT_ATOMS: atom_id res chain seq x y z
N MET A 1 12.23 15.55 -10.55
CA MET A 1 11.08 15.83 -9.66
C MET A 1 11.46 15.38 -8.26
N SER A 2 11.73 16.31 -7.32
CA SER A 2 12.08 15.92 -5.94
C SER A 2 10.82 15.40 -5.24
N ASN A 3 10.72 14.08 -5.07
CA ASN A 3 9.70 13.52 -4.20
C ASN A 3 9.93 14.07 -2.78
N LYS A 4 8.88 14.66 -2.21
CA LYS A 4 8.87 15.19 -0.84
C LYS A 4 9.07 14.10 0.23
N TYR A 5 8.94 12.83 -0.16
CA TYR A 5 9.00 11.67 0.72
C TYR A 5 10.01 10.63 0.22
N ILE A 6 10.76 10.05 1.15
CA ILE A 6 11.66 8.93 0.91
C ILE A 6 10.84 7.64 1.05
N SER A 7 10.88 6.78 0.03
CA SER A 7 10.17 5.49 0.06
C SER A 7 11.05 4.36 0.62
N ALA A 8 10.44 3.28 1.11
CA ALA A 8 11.18 2.09 1.53
C ALA A 8 12.02 1.48 0.38
N SER A 9 11.52 1.56 -0.85
CA SER A 9 12.25 1.14 -2.05
C SER A 9 13.51 1.98 -2.26
N GLU A 10 13.42 3.28 -2.03
CA GLU A 10 14.54 4.22 -2.15
C GLU A 10 15.64 3.93 -1.12
N ILE A 11 15.26 3.68 0.14
CA ILE A 11 16.20 3.29 1.19
C ILE A 11 16.85 1.95 0.85
N ASN A 12 16.05 0.95 0.47
CA ASN A 12 16.56 -0.37 0.10
C ASN A 12 17.56 -0.29 -1.06
N GLN A 13 17.25 0.52 -2.07
CA GLN A 13 18.14 0.72 -3.22
C GLN A 13 19.43 1.42 -2.83
N TYR A 14 19.37 2.46 -1.99
CA TYR A 14 20.57 3.14 -1.51
C TYR A 14 21.46 2.19 -0.71
N LEU A 15 20.89 1.40 0.21
CA LEU A 15 21.61 0.41 0.99
C LEU A 15 22.19 -0.71 0.13
N TYR A 16 21.46 -1.13 -0.91
CA TYR A 16 21.93 -2.15 -1.85
C TYR A 16 23.08 -1.64 -2.72
N CYS A 17 22.93 -0.46 -3.34
CA CYS A 17 23.98 0.16 -4.15
C CYS A 17 23.80 1.69 -4.21
N PRO A 18 24.63 2.45 -3.47
CA PRO A 18 24.56 3.91 -3.44
C PRO A 18 24.77 4.55 -4.83
N TYR A 19 25.62 3.96 -5.66
CA TYR A 19 25.83 4.44 -7.03
C TYR A 19 24.57 4.28 -7.87
N GLN A 20 23.93 3.11 -7.85
CA GLN A 20 22.68 2.89 -8.58
C GLN A 20 21.61 3.91 -8.17
N TRP A 21 21.48 4.17 -6.87
CA TRP A 21 20.58 5.19 -6.35
C TRP A 21 20.93 6.59 -6.86
N TYR A 22 22.20 6.99 -6.83
CA TYR A 22 22.66 8.30 -7.32
C TYR A 22 22.34 8.50 -8.80
N TYR A 23 22.66 7.51 -9.64
CA TYR A 23 22.41 7.58 -11.08
C TYR A 23 20.90 7.66 -11.36
N GLU A 24 20.08 6.94 -10.61
CA GLU A 24 18.64 7.00 -10.77
C GLU A 24 18.05 8.35 -10.32
N LYS A 25 18.59 8.97 -9.27
CA LYS A 25 18.22 10.34 -8.86
C LYS A 25 18.64 11.38 -9.89
N LYS A 26 19.82 11.22 -10.50
CA LYS A 26 20.38 12.17 -11.45
C LYS A 26 19.73 12.11 -12.83
N TYR A 27 19.49 10.91 -13.36
CA TYR A 27 19.04 10.70 -14.73
C TYR A 27 17.57 10.24 -14.83
N GLY A 28 16.99 9.80 -13.70
CA GLY A 28 15.61 9.32 -13.63
C GLY A 28 15.47 7.83 -13.97
N HIS A 29 14.41 7.23 -13.43
CA HIS A 29 14.14 5.79 -13.55
C HIS A 29 13.95 5.34 -15.02
N LYS A 30 13.32 6.17 -15.86
CA LYS A 30 13.11 5.87 -17.29
C LYS A 30 14.42 5.64 -18.03
N TYR A 31 15.41 6.51 -17.83
CA TYR A 31 16.72 6.39 -18.46
C TYR A 31 17.44 5.10 -18.05
N ILE A 32 17.37 4.73 -16.77
CA ILE A 32 17.98 3.49 -16.27
C ILE A 32 17.30 2.25 -16.86
N ASN A 33 15.98 2.27 -17.03
CA ASN A 33 15.25 1.16 -17.65
C ASN A 33 15.59 1.00 -19.13
N GLU A 34 15.71 2.09 -19.89
CA GLU A 34 16.17 2.04 -21.29
C GLU A 34 17.57 1.42 -21.41
N LEU A 35 18.47 1.66 -20.45
CA LEU A 35 19.77 1.00 -20.38
C LEU A 35 19.66 -0.50 -20.03
N ARG A 36 18.74 -0.89 -19.15
CA ARG A 36 18.51 -2.31 -18.80
C ARG A 36 17.92 -3.11 -19.95
N GLU A 37 16.92 -2.54 -20.63
CA GLU A 37 16.24 -3.17 -21.76
C GLU A 37 17.20 -3.44 -22.92
N LYS A 38 18.11 -2.50 -23.20
CA LYS A 38 19.19 -2.71 -24.19
C LYS A 38 20.13 -3.86 -23.85
N ASN A 39 20.25 -4.22 -22.58
CA ASN A 39 21.09 -5.34 -22.13
C ASN A 39 20.34 -6.68 -22.12
N GLY A 40 19.08 -6.74 -22.58
CA GLY A 40 18.31 -7.99 -22.72
C GLY A 40 17.96 -8.70 -21.41
N LYS A 41 18.19 -8.07 -20.25
CA LYS A 41 17.90 -8.67 -18.94
C LYS A 41 16.51 -8.27 -18.48
N ASN A 42 15.57 -9.19 -18.61
CA ASN A 42 14.28 -9.10 -17.93
C ASN A 42 14.45 -9.51 -16.47
N TYR A 43 14.44 -8.54 -15.56
CA TYR A 43 14.37 -8.84 -14.13
C TYR A 43 12.91 -9.15 -13.80
N GLU A 44 12.62 -10.39 -13.44
CA GLU A 44 11.27 -10.77 -13.02
C GLU A 44 10.90 -10.07 -11.70
N PHE A 45 9.93 -9.17 -11.78
CA PHE A 45 9.34 -8.48 -10.61
C PHE A 45 8.23 -9.31 -9.95
N SER A 46 8.25 -10.65 -10.10
CA SER A 46 7.21 -11.55 -9.59
C SER A 46 7.03 -11.42 -8.07
N ASN A 47 8.14 -11.29 -7.33
CA ASN A 47 8.12 -11.05 -5.88
C ASN A 47 7.51 -9.68 -5.51
N PHE A 48 7.78 -8.65 -6.31
CA PHE A 48 7.22 -7.31 -6.08
C PHE A 48 5.71 -7.29 -6.32
N LYS A 49 5.24 -7.95 -7.40
CA LYS A 49 3.82 -8.13 -7.69
C LYS A 49 3.09 -8.83 -6.53
N LYS A 50 3.66 -9.94 -6.04
CA LYS A 50 3.11 -10.68 -4.89
C LYS A 50 3.03 -9.81 -3.63
N GLY A 51 4.04 -8.97 -3.38
CA GLY A 51 4.04 -8.00 -2.28
C GLY A 51 2.91 -6.97 -2.39
N ILE A 52 2.71 -6.40 -3.57
CA ILE A 52 1.63 -5.43 -3.82
C ILE A 52 0.26 -6.08 -3.59
N GLU A 53 0.01 -7.25 -4.17
CA GLU A 53 -1.25 -7.97 -4.02
C GLU A 53 -1.58 -8.27 -2.55
N TYR A 54 -0.56 -8.64 -1.76
CA TYR A 54 -0.70 -8.83 -0.33
C TYR A 54 -1.09 -7.54 0.39
N HIS A 55 -0.38 -6.44 0.13
CA HIS A 55 -0.68 -5.15 0.76
C HIS A 55 -2.08 -4.66 0.42
N GLU A 56 -2.49 -4.73 -0.84
CA GLU A 56 -3.83 -4.35 -1.25
C GLU A 56 -4.91 -5.18 -0.54
N LYS A 57 -4.73 -6.50 -0.48
CA LYS A 57 -5.66 -7.38 0.24
C LYS A 57 -5.72 -7.02 1.71
N TYR A 58 -4.58 -6.84 2.35
CA TYR A 58 -4.49 -6.47 3.76
C TYR A 58 -5.20 -5.14 4.07
N TYR A 59 -4.99 -4.11 3.25
CA TYR A 59 -5.70 -2.83 3.39
C TYR A 59 -7.22 -3.00 3.22
N ARG A 60 -7.67 -3.76 2.22
CA ARG A 60 -9.10 -4.06 2.03
C ARG A 60 -9.68 -4.77 3.24
N ASP A 61 -8.98 -5.76 3.79
CA ASP A 61 -9.44 -6.55 4.93
C ASP A 61 -9.54 -5.68 6.21
N ILE A 62 -8.54 -4.83 6.49
CA ILE A 62 -8.61 -3.88 7.63
C ILE A 62 -9.81 -2.96 7.49
N VAL A 63 -9.98 -2.36 6.31
CA VAL A 63 -11.08 -1.42 6.05
C VAL A 63 -12.43 -2.13 6.21
N ARG A 64 -12.56 -3.35 5.69
CA ARG A 64 -13.75 -4.19 5.85
C ARG A 64 -14.05 -4.50 7.32
N LEU A 65 -13.04 -4.86 8.10
CA LEU A 65 -13.19 -5.12 9.54
C LEU A 65 -13.62 -3.86 10.30
N LYS A 66 -13.06 -2.69 9.96
CA LYS A 66 -13.47 -1.41 10.54
C LYS A 66 -14.95 -1.13 10.29
N TYR A 67 -15.41 -1.24 9.04
CA TYR A 67 -16.82 -0.99 8.72
C TYR A 67 -17.76 -2.04 9.33
N LYS A 68 -17.35 -3.32 9.41
CA LYS A 68 -18.12 -4.36 10.09
C LYS A 68 -18.32 -4.04 11.57
N LYS A 69 -17.27 -3.57 12.27
CA LYS A 69 -17.38 -3.14 13.67
C LYS A 69 -18.34 -1.96 13.83
N ILE A 70 -18.28 -0.97 12.94
CA ILE A 70 -19.20 0.18 12.94
C ILE A 70 -20.65 -0.28 12.73
N ALA A 71 -20.91 -1.16 11.76
CA ALA A 71 -22.24 -1.68 11.48
C ALA A 71 -22.83 -2.44 12.69
N ILE A 72 -22.03 -3.26 13.37
CA ILE A 72 -22.45 -3.96 14.59
C ILE A 72 -22.78 -2.96 15.71
N ALA A 73 -21.95 -1.93 15.90
CA ALA A 73 -22.21 -0.90 16.91
C ALA A 73 -23.52 -0.15 16.64
N ILE A 74 -23.79 0.22 15.38
CA ILE A 74 -25.05 0.86 14.99
C ILE A 74 -26.24 -0.07 15.29
N LEU A 75 -26.14 -1.36 14.94
CA LEU A 75 -27.20 -2.34 15.18
C LEU A 75 -27.51 -2.48 16.69
N ILE A 76 -26.48 -2.53 17.54
CA ILE A 76 -26.65 -2.58 18.99
C ILE A 76 -27.37 -1.32 19.49
N VAL A 77 -26.91 -0.14 19.05
CA VAL A 77 -27.51 1.14 19.46
C VAL A 77 -28.98 1.23 19.03
N THR A 78 -29.30 0.85 17.79
CA THR A 78 -30.69 0.89 17.31
C THR A 78 -31.58 -0.12 18.05
N ALA A 79 -31.06 -1.31 18.38
CA ALA A 79 -31.77 -2.29 19.19
C ALA A 79 -32.05 -1.77 20.61
N LEU A 80 -31.06 -1.14 21.25
CA LEU A 80 -31.23 -0.52 22.58
C LEU A 80 -32.29 0.60 22.55
N ILE A 81 -32.24 1.47 21.54
CA ILE A 81 -33.23 2.54 21.36
C ILE A 81 -34.64 1.95 21.16
N ALA A 82 -34.78 0.92 20.33
CA ALA A 82 -36.05 0.25 20.11
C ALA A 82 -36.62 -0.39 21.39
N MET A 83 -35.77 -1.01 22.21
CA MET A 83 -36.18 -1.55 23.51
C MET A 83 -36.63 -0.45 24.47
N ILE A 84 -35.91 0.68 24.54
CA ILE A 84 -36.29 1.82 25.39
C ILE A 84 -37.64 2.39 24.96
N ILE A 85 -37.86 2.59 23.65
CA ILE A 85 -39.14 3.08 23.11
C ILE A 85 -40.27 2.06 23.39
N GLY A 86 -39.99 0.77 23.25
CA GLY A 86 -40.96 -0.29 23.55
C GLY A 86 -41.31 -0.40 25.04
N LEU A 87 -40.39 -0.05 25.95
CA LEU A 87 -40.61 -0.01 27.40
C LEU A 87 -41.32 1.28 27.86
N LEU A 88 -41.18 2.37 27.11
CA LEU A 88 -41.85 3.66 27.37
C LEU A 88 -43.31 3.72 26.89
N LYS A 89 -43.77 2.67 26.19
CA LYS A 89 -45.10 2.57 25.61
C LYS A 89 -45.98 1.63 26.43
#